data_AF-A0AAU0USD8-F1
#
_entry.id   AF-A0AAU0USD8-F1
#
_cell.length_a   1.000
_cell.length_b   1.000
_cell.length_c   1.000
_cell.angle_alpha   90.00
_cell.angle_beta   90.00
_cell.angle_gamma   90.00
#
_symmetry.space_group_name_H-M   'P 1'
#
loop_
_entity.id
_entity.type
_entity.pdbx_description
1 polymer ?
#
loop_
_entity_poly.entity_id
_entity_poly.type
_entity_poly.pdbx_seq_one_letter_code
_entity_poly.pdbx_strand_id
1 'polypeptide(L)'
;MKNNTIFTGLPYWLGGVALGLLNIVVFMLSEKPWGITTAMSHWGAEFSKFFGAAPEQWLYFGEIQMHNHLTEYQPFLIGTLLNIGIIFGAMFAALIYHEFRIRRPRNIKQVMAALLGGLFMGYGARLAGGCSVGALVGGSASLSLHGWVFGIFLLPGAWLGLKVISRYLTN
;
A
#
# COMPACT_ATOMS: atom_id res chain seq x y z
N MET A 1 6.75 15.96 34.88
CA MET A 1 7.94 16.77 34.52
C MET A 1 8.71 15.96 33.48
N LYS A 2 8.58 16.19 32.18
CA LYS A 2 9.04 17.36 31.42
C LYS A 2 8.12 17.58 30.21
N ASN A 3 7.65 18.81 30.04
CA ASN A 3 6.98 19.30 28.84
C ASN A 3 7.88 19.04 27.61
N ASN A 4 7.45 18.12 26.74
CA ASN A 4 7.95 18.03 25.37
C ASN A 4 6.76 18.28 24.42
N THR A 5 6.39 19.54 24.28
CA THR A 5 5.39 20.07 23.35
C THR A 5 5.82 19.99 21.87
N ILE A 6 6.92 19.29 21.56
CA ILE A 6 7.46 19.13 20.20
C ILE A 6 6.90 17.86 19.51
N PHE A 7 6.38 16.89 20.28
CA PHE A 7 5.89 15.60 19.76
C PHE A 7 4.41 15.34 20.07
N THR A 8 3.59 16.40 20.20
CA THR A 8 2.15 16.26 19.92
C THR A 8 2.00 16.04 18.43
N GLY A 9 1.37 14.92 18.02
CA GLY A 9 1.33 14.38 16.66
C GLY A 9 1.52 15.40 15.53
N LEU A 10 2.47 15.10 14.63
CA LEU A 10 2.82 15.92 13.47
C LEU A 10 1.55 16.49 12.82
N PRO A 11 1.44 17.81 12.59
CA PRO A 11 0.22 18.36 12.04
C PRO A 11 -0.03 17.77 10.65
N TYR A 12 -1.30 17.47 10.36
CA TYR A 12 -1.71 16.70 9.17
C TYR A 12 -1.19 17.29 7.86
N TRP A 13 -1.09 18.62 7.77
CA TRP A 13 -0.56 19.32 6.60
C TRP A 13 0.92 19.01 6.37
N LEU A 14 1.72 18.86 7.44
CA LEU A 14 3.15 18.55 7.31
C LEU A 14 3.35 17.11 6.83
N GLY A 15 2.50 16.17 7.29
CA GLY A 15 2.46 14.81 6.77
C GLY A 15 2.08 14.77 5.29
N GLY A 16 1.08 15.57 4.88
CA GLY A 16 0.66 15.68 3.49
C GLY A 16 1.75 16.27 2.57
N VAL A 17 2.42 17.35 3.01
CA VAL A 17 3.53 17.97 2.28
C VAL A 17 4.71 17.00 2.16
N ALA A 18 5.08 16.32 3.26
CA ALA A 18 6.15 15.33 3.25
C ALA A 18 5.84 14.17 2.29
N LEU A 19 4.61 13.64 2.30
CA LEU A 19 4.19 12.58 1.40
C LEU A 19 4.21 13.02 -0.06
N GLY A 20 3.77 14.25 -0.34
CA GLY A 20 3.81 14.84 -1.69
C GLY A 20 5.24 15.00 -2.21
N LEU A 21 6.14 15.56 -1.40
CA LEU A 21 7.56 15.68 -1.73
C LEU A 21 8.21 14.32 -1.98
N LEU A 22 7.92 13.33 -1.12
CA LEU A 22 8.44 11.98 -1.28
C LEU A 22 7.93 11.35 -2.58
N ASN A 23 6.67 11.55 -2.94
CA ASN A 23 6.13 11.09 -4.20
C ASN A 23 6.82 11.73 -5.41
N ILE A 24 7.17 13.03 -5.35
CA ILE A 24 7.94 13.71 -6.40
C ILE A 24 9.33 13.08 -6.54
N VAL A 25 10.02 12.84 -5.42
CA VAL A 25 11.36 12.21 -5.42
C VAL A 25 11.28 10.80 -6.01
N VAL A 26 10.29 10.00 -5.60
CA VAL A 26 10.08 8.64 -6.14
C VAL A 26 9.78 8.69 -7.64
N PHE A 27 8.97 9.65 -8.08
CA PHE A 27 8.65 9.83 -9.49
C PHE A 27 9.89 10.20 -10.31
N MET A 28 10.75 11.08 -9.81
CA MET A 28 12.03 11.42 -10.47
C MET A 28 12.98 10.23 -10.57
N LEU A 29 13.01 9.35 -9.56
CA LEU A 29 13.91 8.20 -9.53
C LEU A 29 13.37 6.98 -10.29
N SER A 30 12.06 6.81 -10.34
CA SER A 30 11.42 5.57 -10.83
C SER A 30 10.67 5.76 -12.15
N GLU A 31 10.56 7.01 -12.63
CA GLU A 31 9.77 7.44 -13.81
C GLU A 31 8.28 7.03 -13.76
N LYS A 32 7.85 6.49 -12.62
CA LYS A 32 6.52 5.94 -12.36
C LYS A 32 6.02 6.45 -11.01
N PRO A 33 4.70 6.66 -10.86
CA PRO A 33 4.12 7.07 -9.59
C PRO A 33 4.31 5.99 -8.51
N TRP A 34 4.38 6.40 -7.26
CA TRP A 34 4.60 5.49 -6.13
C TRP A 34 3.51 4.42 -6.06
N GLY A 35 3.91 3.16 -6.25
CA GLY A 35 3.04 1.99 -6.16
C GLY A 35 3.59 0.91 -5.22
N ILE A 36 2.74 0.43 -4.31
CA ILE A 36 3.05 -0.67 -3.36
C ILE A 36 2.58 -2.02 -3.93
N THR A 37 1.48 -2.00 -4.70
CA THR A 37 0.72 -3.18 -5.12
C THR A 37 1.47 -4.01 -6.15
N THR A 38 2.21 -3.38 -7.06
CA THR A 38 3.03 -4.03 -8.08
C THR A 38 4.06 -4.96 -7.46
N ALA A 39 4.92 -4.44 -6.59
CA ALA A 39 5.92 -5.23 -5.86
C ALA A 39 5.28 -6.33 -5.01
N MET A 40 4.14 -6.05 -4.35
CA MET A 40 3.44 -7.06 -3.55
C MET A 40 2.93 -8.24 -4.39
N SER A 41 2.49 -8.01 -5.63
CA SER A 41 2.07 -9.12 -6.49
C SER A 41 3.23 -9.92 -7.06
N HIS A 42 4.39 -9.30 -7.31
CA HIS A 42 5.59 -10.07 -7.66
C HIS A 42 6.06 -10.93 -6.49
N TRP A 43 5.99 -10.44 -5.24
CA TRP A 43 6.23 -11.29 -4.06
C TRP A 43 5.19 -12.42 -3.96
N GLY A 44 3.93 -12.14 -4.24
CA GLY A 44 2.87 -13.17 -4.28
C GLY A 44 3.10 -14.23 -5.37
N ALA A 45 3.61 -13.83 -6.54
CA ALA A 45 3.97 -14.74 -7.62
C ALA A 45 5.19 -15.59 -7.24
N GLU A 46 6.23 -15.00 -6.66
CA GLU A 46 7.39 -15.75 -6.20
C GLU A 46 7.00 -16.72 -5.07
N PHE A 47 6.11 -16.29 -4.18
CA PHE A 47 5.56 -17.14 -3.14
C PHE A 47 4.76 -18.32 -3.70
N SER A 48 4.00 -18.13 -4.78
CA SER A 48 3.23 -19.23 -5.38
C SER A 48 4.11 -20.23 -6.13
N LYS A 49 5.31 -19.85 -6.59
CA LYS A 49 6.32 -20.79 -7.12
C LYS A 49 6.75 -21.82 -6.08
N PHE A 50 6.84 -21.46 -4.80
CA PHE A 50 7.15 -22.41 -3.73
C PHE A 50 6.09 -23.52 -3.59
N PHE A 51 4.85 -23.25 -3.99
CA PHE A 51 3.77 -24.24 -4.01
C PHE A 51 3.63 -24.97 -5.36
N GLY A 52 4.60 -24.80 -6.27
CA GLY A 52 4.60 -25.44 -7.59
C GLY A 52 3.65 -24.78 -8.60
N ALA A 53 3.10 -23.60 -8.29
CA ALA A 53 2.39 -22.82 -9.29
C ALA A 53 3.41 -22.21 -10.26
N ALA A 54 3.08 -22.14 -11.55
CA ALA A 54 3.85 -21.39 -12.54
C ALA A 54 3.12 -20.07 -12.82
N PRO A 55 3.50 -18.94 -12.19
CA PRO A 55 2.84 -17.64 -12.36
C PRO A 55 3.12 -17.02 -13.73
N GLU A 56 4.20 -17.45 -14.39
CA GLU A 56 4.66 -16.97 -15.69
C GLU A 56 3.64 -17.23 -16.81
N GLN A 57 2.78 -18.24 -16.66
CA GLN A 57 1.72 -18.56 -17.62
C GLN A 57 0.40 -17.83 -17.31
N TRP A 58 0.31 -17.10 -16.19
CA TRP A 58 -0.90 -16.38 -15.84
C TRP A 58 -1.05 -15.13 -16.69
N LEU A 59 -2.26 -14.88 -17.19
CA LEU A 59 -2.58 -13.76 -18.08
C LEU A 59 -1.97 -12.42 -17.63
N TYR A 60 -2.04 -12.13 -16.33
CA TYR A 60 -1.50 -10.92 -15.72
C TYR A 60 0.04 -10.79 -15.86
N PHE A 61 0.79 -11.87 -15.64
CA PHE A 61 2.25 -11.84 -15.74
C PHE A 61 2.73 -12.05 -17.17
N GLY A 62 2.05 -12.90 -17.96
CA GLY A 62 2.37 -13.14 -19.36
C GLY A 62 2.24 -11.88 -20.25
N GLU A 63 1.24 -11.04 -19.99
CA GLU A 63 1.07 -9.75 -20.70
C GLU A 63 2.16 -8.73 -20.34
N ILE A 64 2.67 -8.79 -19.10
CA ILE A 64 3.77 -7.95 -18.59
C ILE A 64 5.14 -8.45 -19.11
N GLN A 65 5.34 -9.77 -19.15
CA GLN A 65 6.59 -10.42 -19.59
C GLN A 65 6.85 -10.33 -21.10
N MET A 66 5.80 -10.17 -21.91
CA MET A 66 5.92 -9.96 -23.36
C MET A 66 6.56 -8.62 -23.74
N HIS A 67 6.62 -7.64 -22.84
CA HIS A 67 7.08 -6.29 -23.19
C HIS A 67 8.53 -5.97 -22.83
N ASN A 68 9.24 -6.67 -21.93
CA ASN A 68 10.57 -6.21 -21.51
C ASN A 68 11.44 -7.28 -20.83
N HIS A 69 12.17 -8.06 -21.61
CA HIS A 69 13.07 -9.11 -21.10
C HIS A 69 14.35 -8.58 -20.42
N LEU A 70 14.60 -7.26 -20.43
CA LEU A 70 15.87 -6.66 -19.95
C LEU A 70 15.71 -5.47 -18.98
N THR A 71 14.49 -4.96 -18.74
CA THR A 71 14.23 -3.75 -17.92
C THR A 71 13.27 -3.96 -16.76
N GLU A 72 12.74 -5.18 -16.57
CA GLU A 72 11.75 -5.49 -15.52
C GLU A 72 12.35 -5.64 -14.12
N TYR A 73 13.65 -5.92 -14.00
CA TYR A 73 14.33 -6.06 -12.70
C TYR A 73 14.36 -4.74 -11.91
N GLN A 74 14.54 -3.61 -12.59
CA GLN A 74 14.64 -2.28 -11.96
C GLN A 74 13.37 -1.86 -11.20
N PRO A 75 12.16 -1.86 -11.82
CA PRO A 75 10.96 -1.40 -11.14
C PRO A 75 10.48 -2.36 -10.04
N PHE A 76 10.73 -3.67 -10.17
CA PHE A 76 10.48 -4.62 -9.09
C PHE A 76 11.39 -4.38 -7.88
N LEU A 77 12.69 -4.17 -8.13
CA LEU A 77 13.67 -3.94 -7.07
C LEU A 77 13.41 -2.63 -6.35
N ILE A 78 13.11 -1.55 -7.08
CA ILE A 78 12.76 -0.24 -6.50
C ILE A 78 11.47 -0.34 -5.68
N GLY A 79 10.41 -0.96 -6.22
CA GLY A 79 9.14 -1.12 -5.50
C GLY A 79 9.29 -1.98 -4.23
N THR A 80 10.12 -3.03 -4.29
CA THR A 80 10.49 -3.87 -3.15
C THR A 80 11.25 -3.06 -2.10
N LEU A 81 12.24 -2.26 -2.52
CA LEU A 81 13.03 -1.42 -1.62
C LEU A 81 12.16 -0.35 -0.94
N LEU A 82 11.21 0.24 -1.66
CA LEU A 82 10.23 1.17 -1.09
C LEU A 82 9.32 0.48 -0.07
N ASN A 83 8.82 -0.72 -0.36
CA ASN A 83 7.98 -1.48 0.58
C ASN A 83 8.75 -1.86 1.85
N ILE A 84 9.98 -2.33 1.71
CA ILE A 84 10.89 -2.62 2.82
C ILE A 84 11.16 -1.33 3.61
N GLY A 85 11.44 -0.22 2.91
CA GLY A 85 11.65 1.09 3.50
C GLY A 85 10.45 1.59 4.32
N ILE A 86 9.22 1.36 3.85
CA ILE A 86 8.01 1.67 4.62
C ILE A 86 7.93 0.83 5.90
N ILE A 87 8.21 -0.48 5.82
CA ILE A 87 8.16 -1.39 6.98
C ILE A 87 9.18 -0.97 8.03
N PHE A 88 10.45 -0.82 7.64
CA PHE A 88 11.52 -0.42 8.56
C PHE A 88 11.36 1.03 9.04
N GLY A 89 10.93 1.93 8.17
CA GLY A 89 10.66 3.33 8.51
C GLY A 89 9.53 3.47 9.54
N ALA A 90 8.42 2.73 9.35
CA ALA A 90 7.32 2.70 10.32
C ALA A 90 7.76 2.10 11.66
N MET A 91 8.59 1.05 11.63
CA MET A 91 9.14 0.45 12.85
C MET A 91 10.09 1.41 13.59
N PHE A 92 10.98 2.10 12.86
CA PHE A 92 11.90 3.08 13.43
C PHE A 92 11.16 4.28 14.02
N ALA A 93 10.14 4.78 13.33
CA ALA A 93 9.24 5.81 13.85
C ALA A 93 8.58 5.33 15.15
N ALA A 94 7.95 4.15 15.16
CA ALA A 94 7.29 3.61 16.36
C ALA A 94 8.25 3.46 17.56
N LEU A 95 9.54 3.16 17.31
CA LEU A 95 10.58 3.11 18.33
C LEU A 95 10.92 4.50 18.90
N ILE A 96 11.10 5.51 18.03
CA ILE A 96 11.38 6.89 18.46
C ILE A 96 10.24 7.46 19.30
N TYR A 97 9.00 7.18 18.92
CA TYR A 97 7.81 7.62 19.66
C TYR A 97 7.52 6.79 20.90
N HIS A 98 8.31 5.72 21.18
CA HIS A 98 8.06 4.76 22.25
C HIS A 98 6.65 4.12 22.21
N GLU A 99 6.01 4.11 21.03
CA GLU A 99 4.68 3.55 20.81
C GLU A 99 4.73 2.10 20.30
N PHE A 100 5.92 1.54 20.14
CA PHE A 100 6.09 0.17 19.71
C PHE A 100 5.47 -0.80 20.74
N ARG A 101 4.36 -1.43 20.32
CA ARG A 101 3.66 -2.43 21.12
C ARG A 101 3.25 -3.60 20.24
N ILE A 102 3.72 -4.80 20.59
CA ILE A 102 3.28 -6.04 19.96
C ILE A 102 1.83 -6.31 20.39
N ARG A 103 0.88 -6.08 19.48
CA ARG A 103 -0.53 -6.37 19.71
C ARG A 103 -0.85 -7.75 19.14
N ARG A 104 -1.33 -8.66 19.98
CA ARG A 104 -1.87 -9.95 19.54
C ARG A 104 -3.36 -9.80 19.22
N PRO A 105 -3.86 -10.45 18.16
CA PRO A 105 -5.29 -10.47 17.89
C PRO A 105 -6.01 -11.13 19.06
N ARG A 106 -7.06 -10.48 19.55
CA ARG A 106 -7.78 -10.91 20.75
C ARG A 106 -8.82 -11.99 20.43
N ASN A 107 -9.30 -12.01 19.18
CA ASN A 107 -10.33 -12.94 18.70
C ASN A 107 -9.97 -13.51 17.31
N ILE A 108 -10.33 -14.77 17.06
CA ILE A 108 -10.22 -15.41 15.73
C ILE A 108 -11.00 -14.61 14.67
N LYS A 109 -12.13 -14.00 15.05
CA LYS A 109 -12.91 -13.09 14.19
C LYS A 109 -12.07 -11.91 13.64
N GLN A 110 -11.15 -11.36 14.44
CA GLN A 110 -10.24 -10.28 13.98
C GLN A 110 -9.25 -10.79 12.94
N VAL A 111 -8.75 -12.02 13.10
CA VAL A 111 -7.85 -12.65 12.13
C VAL A 111 -8.58 -12.91 10.82
N MET A 112 -9.78 -13.50 10.88
CA MET A 112 -10.58 -13.74 9.68
C MET A 112 -10.98 -12.45 8.97
N ALA A 113 -11.34 -11.40 9.72
CA ALA A 113 -11.64 -10.10 9.14
C ALA A 113 -10.42 -9.46 8.47
N ALA A 114 -9.22 -9.59 9.05
CA ALA A 114 -7.98 -9.11 8.45
C ALA A 114 -7.62 -9.88 7.17
N LEU A 115 -7.81 -11.20 7.17
CA LEU A 115 -7.57 -12.04 5.98
C LEU A 115 -8.53 -11.71 4.84
N LEU A 116 -9.84 -11.66 5.13
CA LEU A 116 -10.85 -11.29 4.14
C LEU A 116 -10.64 -9.85 3.64
N GLY A 117 -10.37 -8.91 4.56
CA GLY A 117 -10.07 -7.53 4.21
C GLY A 117 -8.85 -7.39 3.30
N GLY A 118 -7.78 -8.12 3.60
CA GLY A 118 -6.58 -8.17 2.75
C GLY A 118 -6.86 -8.73 1.35
N LEU A 119 -7.66 -9.79 1.25
CA LEU A 119 -8.07 -10.37 -0.04
C LEU A 119 -8.87 -9.36 -0.88
N PHE A 120 -9.89 -8.72 -0.29
CA PHE A 120 -10.69 -7.71 -0.97
C PHE A 120 -9.86 -6.48 -1.35
N MET A 121 -8.94 -6.03 -0.49
CA MET A 121 -8.05 -4.90 -0.77
C MET A 121 -7.09 -5.22 -1.93
N GLY A 122 -6.53 -6.43 -1.97
CA GLY A 122 -5.67 -6.88 -3.06
C GLY A 122 -6.42 -7.01 -4.39
N TYR A 123 -7.59 -7.63 -4.36
CA TYR A 123 -8.45 -7.78 -5.54
C TYR A 123 -8.90 -6.41 -6.09
N GLY A 124 -9.39 -5.53 -5.21
CA GLY A 124 -9.81 -4.18 -5.57
C GLY A 124 -8.67 -3.33 -6.12
N ALA A 125 -7.47 -3.42 -5.54
CA ALA A 125 -6.30 -2.69 -6.04
C ALA A 125 -5.92 -3.09 -7.47
N ARG A 126 -6.18 -4.35 -7.86
CA ARG A 126 -5.91 -4.83 -9.22
C ARG A 126 -6.97 -4.39 -10.21
N LEU A 127 -8.25 -4.44 -9.82
CA LEU A 127 -9.34 -3.91 -10.64
C LEU A 127 -9.21 -2.39 -10.87
N ALA A 128 -8.78 -1.65 -9.85
CA ALA A 128 -8.58 -0.21 -9.93
C ALA A 128 -7.26 0.22 -10.59
N GLY A 129 -6.34 -0.72 -10.84
CA GLY A 129 -5.02 -0.43 -11.40
C GLY A 129 -4.07 0.31 -10.45
N GLY A 130 -4.29 0.28 -9.13
CA GLY A 130 -3.41 0.96 -8.18
C GLY A 130 -3.85 0.90 -6.72
N CYS A 131 -3.03 1.48 -5.84
CA CYS A 131 -3.36 1.70 -4.42
C CYS A 131 -3.79 3.14 -4.17
N SER A 132 -4.25 3.47 -2.96
CA SER A 132 -4.65 4.84 -2.61
C SER A 132 -3.54 5.88 -2.87
N VAL A 133 -2.27 5.54 -2.66
CA VAL A 133 -1.16 6.48 -2.94
C VAL A 133 -0.96 6.63 -4.45
N GLY A 134 -0.86 5.53 -5.20
CA GLY A 134 -0.60 5.59 -6.64
C GLY A 134 -1.80 6.09 -7.47
N ALA A 135 -2.99 5.54 -7.23
CA ALA A 135 -4.20 5.82 -8.01
C ALA A 135 -4.86 7.14 -7.62
N LEU A 136 -4.99 7.45 -6.32
CA LEU A 136 -5.60 8.70 -5.89
C LEU A 136 -4.60 9.85 -5.94
N VAL A 137 -3.46 9.75 -5.23
CA VAL A 137 -2.50 10.87 -5.15
C VAL A 137 -1.74 11.05 -6.48
N GLY A 138 -1.21 9.97 -7.06
CA GLY A 138 -0.59 10.05 -8.39
C GLY A 138 -1.58 10.43 -9.50
N GLY A 139 -2.78 9.82 -9.51
CA GLY A 139 -3.80 10.11 -10.53
C GLY A 139 -4.37 11.53 -10.46
N SER A 140 -4.59 12.07 -9.25
CA SER A 140 -5.02 13.46 -9.07
C SER A 140 -3.92 14.48 -9.40
N ALA A 141 -2.65 14.17 -9.08
CA ALA A 141 -1.51 15.04 -9.42
C ALA A 141 -1.33 15.19 -10.94
N SER A 142 -1.62 14.14 -11.71
CA SER A 142 -1.62 14.17 -13.19
C SER A 142 -2.93 14.72 -13.79
N LEU A 143 -3.84 15.26 -12.98
CA LEU A 143 -5.17 15.75 -13.38
C LEU A 143 -6.01 14.71 -14.15
N SER A 144 -5.76 13.41 -13.94
CA SER A 144 -6.44 12.34 -14.68
C SER A 144 -7.81 12.04 -14.10
N LEU A 145 -8.81 11.87 -14.99
CA LEU A 145 -10.19 11.51 -14.61
C LEU A 145 -10.24 10.23 -13.77
N HIS A 146 -9.32 9.28 -14.02
CA HIS A 146 -9.24 8.01 -13.31
C HIS A 146 -9.02 8.19 -11.80
N GLY A 147 -8.16 9.13 -11.39
CA GLY A 147 -7.88 9.37 -9.98
C GLY A 147 -9.09 9.93 -9.22
N TRP A 148 -9.84 10.82 -9.87
CA TRP A 148 -11.07 11.38 -9.31
C TRP A 148 -12.18 10.34 -9.19
N VAL A 149 -12.38 9.53 -10.23
CA VAL A 149 -13.35 8.41 -10.22
C VAL A 149 -12.98 7.42 -9.11
N PHE A 150 -11.70 7.04 -9.02
CA PHE A 150 -11.22 6.17 -7.95
C PHE A 150 -11.52 6.74 -6.56
N GLY A 151 -11.28 8.03 -6.34
CA GLY A 151 -11.59 8.70 -5.07
C GLY A 151 -13.07 8.65 -4.69
N ILE A 152 -13.97 8.89 -5.64
CA ILE A 152 -15.43 8.87 -5.42
C ILE A 152 -15.90 7.49 -4.96
N PHE A 153 -15.33 6.40 -5.48
CA PHE A 153 -15.68 5.04 -5.07
C PHE A 153 -14.93 4.56 -3.83
N LEU A 154 -13.69 5.04 -3.63
CA LEU A 154 -12.86 4.68 -2.48
C LEU A 154 -13.46 5.19 -1.17
N LEU A 155 -13.91 6.45 -1.12
CA LEU A 155 -14.45 7.08 0.10
C LEU A 155 -15.66 6.35 0.70
N PRO A 156 -16.77 6.08 -0.05
CA PRO A 156 -17.90 5.34 0.47
C PRO A 156 -17.55 3.88 0.77
N GLY A 157 -16.68 3.25 -0.03
CA GLY A 157 -16.19 1.90 0.24
C GLY A 157 -15.44 1.79 1.57
N ALA A 158 -14.53 2.74 1.85
CA ALA A 158 -13.81 2.82 3.11
C ALA A 158 -14.74 3.10 4.29
N TRP A 159 -15.73 3.99 4.12
CA TRP A 159 -16.72 4.29 5.15
C TRP A 159 -17.58 3.08 5.51
N LEU A 160 -18.08 2.34 4.51
CA LEU A 160 -18.84 1.12 4.72
C LEU A 160 -17.99 0.03 5.39
N GLY A 161 -16.75 -0.16 4.93
CA GLY A 161 -15.81 -1.12 5.52
C GLY A 161 -15.54 -0.83 6.99
N LEU A 162 -15.30 0.44 7.34
CA LEU A 162 -15.09 0.86 8.72
C LEU A 162 -16.34 0.62 9.58
N LYS A 163 -17.54 0.91 9.06
CA LYS A 163 -18.81 0.70 9.75
C LYS A 163 -19.07 -0.79 10.04
N VAL A 164 -18.75 -1.67 9.08
CA VAL A 164 -18.85 -3.12 9.24
C VAL A 164 -17.85 -3.60 10.31
N ILE A 165 -16.57 -3.24 10.18
CA ILE A 165 -15.52 -3.63 11.13
C ILE A 165 -15.86 -3.17 12.55
N SER A 166 -16.26 -1.91 12.72
CA SER A 166 -16.67 -1.35 14.02
C SER A 166 -17.81 -2.15 14.65
N ARG A 167 -18.83 -2.51 13.87
CA ARG A 167 -20.01 -3.22 14.37
C ARG A 167 -19.72 -4.68 14.77
N TYR A 168 -18.82 -5.37 14.08
CA TYR A 168 -18.57 -6.81 14.30
C TYR A 168 -17.36 -7.15 15.17
N LEU A 169 -16.40 -6.23 15.33
CA LEU A 169 -15.13 -6.51 16.02
C LEU A 169 -14.95 -5.72 17.32
N THR A 170 -15.73 -4.65 17.52
CA THR A 170 -15.64 -3.78 18.71
C THR A 170 -16.84 -3.96 19.66
N ASN A 171 -17.97 -4.47 19.17
CA ASN A 171 -19.08 -5.00 19.98
C ASN A 171 -18.94 -6.51 20.18
#